data_AF-A0A8J2XNM3-F1
#
_entry.id   AF-A0A8J2XNM3-F1
#
_cell.length_a   1.000
_cell.length_b   1.000
_cell.length_c   1.000
_cell.angle_alpha   90.00
_cell.angle_beta   90.00
_cell.angle_gamma   90.00
#
_symmetry.space_group_name_H-M   'P 1'
#
loop_
_entity.id
_entity.type
_entity.pdbx_description
1 polymer ?
#
loop_
_entity_poly.entity_id
_entity_poly.type
_entity_poly.pdbx_seq_one_letter_code
_entity_poly.pdbx_strand_id
1 'polypeptide(L)'
;MLDSIVISLADKALQQLEHQGFIKGGHNGPYFDPETPVRNTAHWATTFAILLKRTGDEKYRQAVAACINYLKSQAARPMNSAFHCRTSVRKDFSNGTIGQAWAIEGLVSGYQVLGDESCLQLAEETFLLHVFDERMKIWKIRNVDGSLRDFDMTFNHQLWLAAAGYVLLSVRENETIRRQCDAFMGDLPLRLRVYRNGLIKHDLINTPTAVKKLKSKVDAVMQAYRLKKAGKTKQYKENGYHLFNVYAFALIKEYGGNDDFLGLPAFEQALAYCVTDELLGWQEEANRAMDYNNMKGVTHDEINIYGYGYNAPGFELPYIAKVFGNLLPSLEATAATAINKQLEYTYNQKIDSFANNTEDANTLNARIYEYVRSWRS
;
A
#
# COMPACT_ATOMS: atom_id res chain seq x y z
N MET A 1 14.57 1.40 -19.99
CA MET A 1 15.45 1.72 -18.85
C MET A 1 14.89 1.15 -17.54
N LEU A 2 13.66 1.46 -17.14
CA LEU A 2 13.10 0.91 -15.89
C LEU A 2 13.02 -0.64 -15.90
N ASP A 3 12.62 -1.26 -17.01
CA ASP A 3 12.59 -2.73 -17.13
C ASP A 3 13.94 -3.41 -16.83
N SER A 4 15.06 -2.86 -17.32
CA SER A 4 16.39 -3.40 -16.99
C SER A 4 16.77 -3.19 -15.54
N ILE A 5 16.32 -2.08 -14.93
CA ILE A 5 16.52 -1.80 -13.50
C ILE A 5 15.76 -2.81 -12.65
N VAL A 6 14.54 -3.19 -13.03
CA VAL A 6 13.77 -4.24 -12.33
C VAL A 6 14.57 -5.53 -12.23
N ILE A 7 15.16 -5.99 -13.33
CA ILE A 7 15.95 -7.23 -13.36
C ILE A 7 17.18 -7.10 -12.45
N SER A 8 17.90 -5.98 -12.54
CA SER A 8 19.08 -5.74 -11.68
C SER A 8 18.75 -5.72 -10.19
N LEU A 9 17.64 -5.06 -9.82
CA LEU A 9 17.15 -5.06 -8.44
C LEU A 9 16.71 -6.45 -7.98
N ALA A 10 16.06 -7.21 -8.85
CA ALA A 10 15.65 -8.59 -8.56
C ALA A 10 16.86 -9.50 -8.31
N ASP A 11 17.93 -9.36 -9.09
CA ASP A 11 19.17 -10.12 -8.89
C ASP A 11 19.85 -9.76 -7.56
N LYS A 12 19.81 -8.49 -7.13
CA LYS A 12 20.31 -8.07 -5.81
C LYS A 12 19.46 -8.62 -4.67
N ALA A 13 18.13 -8.56 -4.82
CA ALA A 13 17.21 -9.12 -3.84
C ALA A 13 17.38 -10.64 -3.72
N LEU A 14 17.65 -11.33 -4.83
CA LEU A 14 17.95 -12.77 -4.84
C LEU A 14 19.20 -13.09 -4.02
N GLN A 15 20.31 -12.39 -4.23
CA GLN A 15 21.54 -12.59 -3.44
C GLN A 15 21.30 -12.39 -1.94
N GLN A 16 20.50 -11.39 -1.59
CA GLN A 16 20.13 -11.15 -0.21
C GLN A 16 19.29 -12.31 0.37
N LEU A 17 18.31 -12.79 -0.41
CA LEU A 17 17.42 -13.88 -0.03
C LEU A 17 18.19 -15.18 0.17
N GLU A 18 19.15 -15.50 -0.70
CA GLU A 18 20.02 -16.68 -0.59
C GLU A 18 20.85 -16.66 0.69
N HIS A 19 21.35 -15.49 1.10
CA HIS A 19 22.16 -15.35 2.31
C HIS A 19 21.33 -15.40 3.61
N GLN A 20 20.11 -14.84 3.61
CA GLN A 20 19.36 -14.58 4.85
C GLN A 20 18.08 -15.41 4.99
N GLY A 21 17.57 -15.97 3.90
CA GLY A 21 16.25 -16.62 3.84
C GLY A 21 15.06 -15.65 3.82
N PHE A 22 15.31 -14.34 3.86
CA PHE A 22 14.28 -13.28 3.77
C PHE A 22 14.86 -11.99 3.19
N ILE A 23 13.98 -11.04 2.82
CA ILE A 23 14.39 -9.69 2.40
C ILE A 23 14.21 -8.71 3.57
N LYS A 24 15.31 -8.04 3.96
CA LYS A 24 15.35 -7.08 5.08
C LYS A 24 14.20 -6.08 5.02
N GLY A 25 13.62 -5.82 6.18
CA GLY A 25 12.69 -4.71 6.38
C GLY A 25 13.36 -3.35 6.22
N GLY A 26 12.51 -2.33 6.14
CA GLY A 26 12.90 -0.94 6.21
C GLY A 26 12.52 -0.31 7.53
N HIS A 27 12.08 0.94 7.48
CA HIS A 27 11.58 1.68 8.64
C HIS A 27 10.36 2.55 8.31
N ASN A 28 9.59 2.12 7.29
CA ASN A 28 8.39 2.80 6.85
C ASN A 28 8.66 4.26 6.43
N GLY A 29 9.74 4.50 5.69
CA GLY A 29 10.08 5.80 5.11
C GLY A 29 10.12 6.96 6.12
N PRO A 30 9.35 8.05 5.94
CA PRO A 30 9.49 9.26 6.76
C PRO A 30 9.08 9.07 8.22
N TYR A 31 8.48 7.93 8.58
CA TYR A 31 8.02 7.65 9.94
C TYR A 31 9.11 7.09 10.86
N PHE A 32 10.22 6.55 10.32
CA PHE A 32 11.29 5.89 11.10
C PHE A 32 10.74 4.86 12.09
N ASP A 33 9.77 4.09 11.64
CA ASP A 33 9.11 3.02 12.39
C ASP A 33 9.71 1.68 11.96
N PRO A 34 10.61 1.07 12.73
CA PRO A 34 11.36 -0.10 12.26
C PRO A 34 10.44 -1.26 11.86
N GLU A 35 10.60 -1.73 10.63
CA GLU A 35 9.80 -2.81 10.07
C GLU A 35 10.55 -4.14 10.13
N THR A 36 9.80 -5.22 10.28
CA THR A 36 10.35 -6.57 10.11
C THR A 36 10.48 -6.89 8.60
N PRO A 37 11.12 -8.01 8.23
CA PRO A 37 11.21 -8.44 6.84
C PRO A 37 9.87 -8.77 6.12
N VAL A 38 8.72 -8.80 6.80
CA VAL A 38 7.43 -9.28 6.24
C VAL A 38 7.03 -8.52 4.97
N ARG A 39 6.96 -7.19 5.02
CA ARG A 39 6.51 -6.36 3.90
C ARG A 39 7.38 -6.58 2.66
N ASN A 40 8.68 -6.37 2.80
CA ASN A 40 9.61 -6.43 1.68
C ASN A 40 9.70 -7.84 1.11
N THR A 41 9.66 -8.88 1.95
CA THR A 41 9.65 -10.27 1.49
C THR A 41 8.37 -10.58 0.69
N ALA A 42 7.20 -10.09 1.12
CA ALA A 42 5.95 -10.29 0.39
C ALA A 42 5.90 -9.53 -0.95
N HIS A 43 6.42 -8.29 -0.98
CA HIS A 43 6.54 -7.53 -2.23
C HIS A 43 7.49 -8.23 -3.22
N TRP A 44 8.66 -8.68 -2.76
CA TRP A 44 9.61 -9.41 -3.60
C TRP A 44 9.07 -10.76 -4.06
N ALA A 45 8.29 -11.48 -3.23
CA ALA A 45 7.59 -12.69 -3.68
C ALA A 45 6.69 -12.39 -4.88
N THR A 46 5.98 -11.26 -4.87
CA THR A 46 5.15 -10.81 -5.99
C THR A 46 5.99 -10.48 -7.23
N THR A 47 7.09 -9.73 -7.07
CA THR A 47 8.01 -9.40 -8.17
C THR A 47 8.60 -10.66 -8.81
N PHE A 48 9.14 -11.57 -8.01
CA PHE A 48 9.71 -12.83 -8.50
C PHE A 48 8.67 -13.72 -9.18
N ALA A 49 7.44 -13.80 -8.66
CA ALA A 49 6.38 -14.55 -9.31
C ALA A 49 6.02 -13.98 -10.70
N ILE A 50 6.01 -12.65 -10.84
CA ILE A 50 5.78 -11.99 -12.14
C ILE A 50 6.96 -12.21 -13.08
N LEU A 51 8.19 -12.09 -12.59
CA LEU A 51 9.39 -12.35 -13.37
C LEU A 51 9.46 -13.79 -13.86
N LEU A 52 9.17 -14.77 -13.01
CA LEU A 52 9.07 -16.17 -13.40
C LEU A 52 8.07 -16.38 -14.53
N LYS A 53 6.86 -15.79 -14.42
CA LYS A 53 5.86 -15.89 -15.49
C LYS A 53 6.32 -15.24 -16.80
N ARG A 54 7.09 -14.15 -16.72
CA ARG A 54 7.56 -13.40 -17.90
C ARG A 54 8.77 -14.05 -18.58
N THR A 55 9.71 -14.60 -17.81
CA THR A 55 10.99 -15.09 -18.34
C THR A 55 11.09 -16.61 -18.38
N GLY A 56 10.31 -17.32 -17.57
CA GLY A 56 10.46 -18.76 -17.35
C GLY A 56 11.72 -19.16 -16.57
N ASP A 57 12.47 -18.18 -16.03
CA ASP A 57 13.73 -18.44 -15.33
C ASP A 57 13.47 -19.01 -13.94
N GLU A 58 13.91 -20.25 -13.75
CA GLU A 58 13.67 -21.06 -12.57
C GLU A 58 14.31 -20.49 -11.29
N LYS A 59 15.33 -19.63 -11.40
CA LYS A 59 15.89 -18.93 -10.23
C LYS A 59 14.81 -18.12 -9.49
N TYR A 60 13.84 -17.57 -10.23
CA TYR A 60 12.73 -16.83 -9.63
C TYR A 60 11.71 -17.74 -8.96
N ARG A 61 11.53 -18.99 -9.41
CA ARG A 61 10.70 -19.96 -8.68
C ARG A 61 11.31 -20.25 -7.31
N GLN A 62 12.61 -20.52 -7.28
CA GLN A 62 13.34 -20.77 -6.03
C GLN A 62 13.26 -19.58 -5.08
N ALA A 63 13.38 -18.36 -5.63
CA ALA A 63 13.21 -17.12 -4.86
C ALA A 63 11.80 -17.01 -4.25
N VAL A 64 10.74 -17.26 -5.03
CA VAL A 64 9.37 -17.26 -4.49
C VAL A 64 9.23 -18.30 -3.37
N ALA A 65 9.74 -19.51 -3.55
CA ALA A 65 9.69 -20.55 -2.51
C ALA A 65 10.39 -20.11 -1.22
N ALA A 66 11.57 -19.48 -1.31
CA ALA A 66 12.28 -18.95 -0.16
C ALA A 66 11.49 -17.84 0.56
N CYS A 67 10.91 -16.90 -0.18
CA CYS A 67 10.04 -15.86 0.40
C CYS A 67 8.84 -16.47 1.13
N ILE A 68 8.18 -17.47 0.53
CA ILE A 68 7.02 -18.14 1.12
C ILE A 68 7.39 -18.92 2.38
N ASN A 69 8.54 -19.60 2.39
CA ASN A 69 9.05 -20.29 3.57
C ASN A 69 9.25 -19.31 4.74
N TYR A 70 9.79 -18.12 4.48
CA TYR A 70 9.89 -17.08 5.51
C TYR A 70 8.51 -16.60 5.97
N LEU A 71 7.59 -16.29 5.06
CA LEU A 71 6.24 -15.80 5.42
C LEU A 71 5.45 -16.82 6.25
N LYS A 72 5.66 -18.13 6.04
CA LYS A 72 5.04 -19.20 6.85
C LYS A 72 5.72 -19.44 8.20
N SER A 73 6.89 -18.83 8.43
CA SER A 73 7.67 -19.06 9.64
C SER A 73 7.07 -18.37 10.88
N GLN A 74 7.44 -18.89 12.06
CA GLN A 74 7.11 -18.25 13.34
C GLN A 74 7.76 -16.86 13.50
N ALA A 75 8.83 -16.56 12.77
CA ALA A 75 9.45 -15.23 12.81
C ALA A 75 8.56 -14.18 12.13
N ALA A 76 7.92 -14.55 11.01
CA ALA A 76 7.01 -13.67 10.28
C ALA A 76 5.62 -13.61 10.93
N ARG A 77 5.15 -14.73 11.49
CA ARG A 77 3.81 -14.88 12.07
C ARG A 77 3.87 -15.65 13.40
N PRO A 78 4.39 -15.02 14.47
CA PRO A 78 4.48 -15.67 15.77
C PRO A 78 3.07 -15.94 16.33
N MET A 79 2.97 -16.95 17.19
CA MET A 79 1.71 -17.39 17.81
C MET A 79 0.61 -17.78 16.79
N ASN A 80 0.97 -17.99 15.52
CA ASN A 80 0.04 -18.29 14.43
C ASN A 80 -1.12 -17.29 14.29
N SER A 81 -0.91 -16.01 14.63
CA SER A 81 -1.96 -14.98 14.54
C SER A 81 -1.69 -13.95 13.44
N ALA A 82 -1.65 -12.65 13.74
CA ALA A 82 -1.30 -11.63 12.75
C ALA A 82 0.21 -11.67 12.42
N PHE A 83 0.56 -11.29 11.19
CA PHE A 83 1.95 -11.08 10.80
C PHE A 83 2.58 -9.98 11.66
N HIS A 84 3.82 -10.20 12.08
CA HIS A 84 4.63 -9.25 12.80
C HIS A 84 5.33 -8.34 11.80
N CYS A 85 4.81 -7.14 11.56
CA CYS A 85 5.25 -6.21 10.52
C CYS A 85 6.18 -5.09 11.02
N ARG A 86 6.12 -4.74 12.31
CA ARG A 86 6.99 -3.71 12.91
C ARG A 86 7.32 -4.01 14.36
N THR A 87 8.43 -3.46 14.83
CA THR A 87 8.99 -3.76 16.17
C THR A 87 8.82 -2.62 17.17
N SER A 88 8.23 -1.49 16.76
CA SER A 88 8.04 -0.33 17.64
C SER A 88 7.01 -0.59 18.72
N VAL A 89 7.45 -0.58 19.99
CA VAL A 89 6.61 -0.80 21.18
C VAL A 89 5.51 0.25 21.39
N ARG A 90 5.59 1.39 20.69
CA ARG A 90 4.60 2.48 20.78
C ARG A 90 3.42 2.32 19.83
N LYS A 91 3.49 1.33 18.93
CA LYS A 91 2.45 1.06 17.93
C LYS A 91 2.11 -0.44 17.95
N ASP A 92 1.07 -0.86 17.26
CA ASP A 92 0.76 -2.31 17.12
C ASP A 92 1.81 -3.00 16.26
N PHE A 93 2.24 -4.20 16.65
CA PHE A 93 3.25 -4.92 15.87
C PHE A 93 2.76 -5.41 14.49
N SER A 94 1.44 -5.42 14.24
CA SER A 94 0.83 -5.89 12.99
C SER A 94 0.78 -4.87 11.85
N ASN A 95 1.08 -3.61 12.16
CA ASN A 95 0.89 -2.46 11.26
C ASN A 95 -0.56 -2.38 10.70
N GLY A 96 -1.53 -2.40 11.62
CA GLY A 96 -2.94 -2.29 11.30
C GLY A 96 -3.44 -3.45 10.43
N THR A 97 -4.35 -3.14 9.51
CA THR A 97 -4.81 -4.08 8.47
C THR A 97 -3.91 -4.08 7.24
N ILE A 98 -3.16 -2.99 7.00
CA ILE A 98 -2.29 -2.86 5.82
C ILE A 98 -1.11 -3.84 5.84
N GLY A 99 -0.49 -4.07 7.01
CA GLY A 99 0.61 -5.03 7.12
C GLY A 99 0.21 -6.45 6.69
N GLN A 100 -1.06 -6.79 6.93
CA GLN A 100 -1.64 -8.09 6.66
C GLN A 100 -2.04 -8.21 5.19
N ALA A 101 -2.52 -7.12 4.58
CA ALA A 101 -2.78 -7.02 3.14
C ALA A 101 -1.52 -7.35 2.32
N TRP A 102 -0.37 -6.74 2.67
CA TRP A 102 0.90 -7.01 1.97
C TRP A 102 1.30 -8.49 2.03
N ALA A 103 1.18 -9.12 3.21
CA ALA A 103 1.49 -10.53 3.38
C ALA A 103 0.56 -11.43 2.54
N ILE A 104 -0.74 -11.14 2.52
CA ILE A 104 -1.74 -11.85 1.70
C ILE A 104 -1.37 -11.78 0.22
N GLU A 105 -1.02 -10.60 -0.31
CA GLU A 105 -0.63 -10.44 -1.72
C GLU A 105 0.60 -11.29 -2.09
N GLY A 106 1.59 -11.36 -1.19
CA GLY A 106 2.77 -12.21 -1.35
C GLY A 106 2.43 -13.70 -1.35
N LEU A 107 1.58 -14.14 -0.42
CA LEU A 107 1.12 -15.54 -0.33
C LEU A 107 0.34 -15.97 -1.57
N VAL A 108 -0.59 -15.13 -2.04
CA VAL A 108 -1.36 -15.40 -3.26
C VAL A 108 -0.42 -15.48 -4.47
N SER A 109 0.55 -14.57 -4.57
CA SER A 109 1.55 -14.63 -5.65
C SER A 109 2.38 -15.92 -5.60
N GLY A 110 2.74 -16.38 -4.40
CA GLY A 110 3.42 -17.66 -4.19
C GLY A 110 2.59 -18.85 -4.63
N TYR A 111 1.31 -18.90 -4.25
CA TYR A 111 0.38 -19.92 -4.71
C TYR A 111 0.32 -20.01 -6.24
N GLN A 112 0.14 -18.87 -6.91
CA GLN A 112 -0.05 -18.81 -8.36
C GLN A 112 1.09 -19.42 -9.18
N VAL A 113 2.30 -19.49 -8.63
CA VAL A 113 3.45 -20.07 -9.35
C VAL A 113 3.95 -21.37 -8.75
N LEU A 114 3.78 -21.61 -7.46
CA LEU A 114 4.23 -22.83 -6.79
C LEU A 114 3.14 -23.91 -6.69
N GLY A 115 1.86 -23.55 -6.77
CA GLY A 115 0.73 -24.45 -6.52
C GLY A 115 0.61 -24.91 -5.06
N ASP A 116 1.30 -24.24 -4.13
CA ASP A 116 1.29 -24.60 -2.71
C ASP A 116 0.01 -24.12 -2.02
N GLU A 117 -0.96 -25.01 -1.87
CA GLU A 117 -2.28 -24.74 -1.28
C GLU A 117 -2.21 -24.19 0.15
N SER A 118 -1.14 -24.48 0.91
CA SER A 118 -0.98 -23.93 2.24
C SER A 118 -0.69 -22.43 2.25
N CYS A 119 -0.28 -21.84 1.11
CA CYS A 119 -0.24 -20.38 0.92
C CYS A 119 -1.63 -19.76 0.96
N LEU A 120 -2.59 -20.35 0.22
CA LEU A 120 -3.96 -19.83 0.17
C LEU A 120 -4.68 -20.03 1.49
N GLN A 121 -4.51 -21.18 2.13
CA GLN A 121 -5.05 -21.42 3.44
C GLN A 121 -4.56 -20.35 4.44
N LEU A 122 -3.25 -20.07 4.44
CA LEU A 122 -2.68 -19.04 5.30
C LEU A 122 -3.20 -17.63 4.97
N ALA A 123 -3.39 -17.31 3.68
CA ALA A 123 -3.94 -16.03 3.25
C ALA A 123 -5.40 -15.85 3.71
N GLU A 124 -6.24 -16.87 3.55
CA GLU A 124 -7.63 -16.88 4.03
C GLU A 124 -7.71 -16.77 5.55
N GLU A 125 -6.93 -17.59 6.26
CA GLU A 125 -6.82 -17.51 7.72
C GLU A 125 -6.42 -16.11 8.18
N THR A 126 -5.42 -15.50 7.53
CA THR A 126 -4.95 -14.15 7.85
C THR A 126 -6.02 -13.11 7.61
N PHE A 127 -6.74 -13.18 6.50
CA PHE A 127 -7.84 -12.26 6.21
C PHE A 127 -8.96 -12.38 7.27
N LEU A 128 -9.41 -13.61 7.52
CA LEU A 128 -10.54 -13.91 8.41
C LEU A 128 -10.22 -13.71 9.91
N LEU A 129 -8.93 -13.61 10.28
CA LEU A 129 -8.51 -13.25 11.64
C LEU A 129 -8.96 -11.84 12.06
N HIS A 130 -9.17 -10.95 11.08
CA HIS A 130 -9.66 -9.59 11.30
C HIS A 130 -11.17 -9.56 11.45
N VAL A 131 -11.64 -9.11 12.62
CA VAL A 131 -13.08 -9.06 12.90
C VAL A 131 -13.73 -7.96 12.08
N PHE A 132 -14.55 -8.35 11.11
CA PHE A 132 -15.40 -7.43 10.36
C PHE A 132 -16.59 -6.98 11.22
N ASP A 133 -16.80 -5.68 11.31
CA ASP A 133 -17.95 -5.12 12.02
C ASP A 133 -19.09 -4.85 11.02
N GLU A 134 -20.18 -5.60 11.13
CA GLU A 134 -21.31 -5.51 10.19
C GLU A 134 -22.03 -4.17 10.19
N ARG A 135 -21.89 -3.37 11.25
CA ARG A 135 -22.51 -2.06 11.32
C ARG A 135 -21.61 -1.00 10.72
N MET A 136 -20.31 -1.07 11.03
CA MET A 136 -19.32 -0.12 10.58
C MET A 136 -18.74 -0.48 9.22
N LYS A 137 -19.00 -1.68 8.69
CA LYS A 137 -18.50 -2.18 7.40
C LYS A 137 -16.98 -2.03 7.22
N ILE A 138 -16.24 -2.22 8.30
CA ILE A 138 -14.77 -2.14 8.35
C ILE A 138 -14.22 -3.20 9.30
N TRP A 139 -12.92 -3.47 9.19
CA TRP A 139 -12.22 -4.49 9.96
C TRP A 139 -11.54 -3.91 11.21
N LYS A 140 -11.62 -4.67 12.30
CA LYS A 140 -10.80 -4.47 13.51
C LYS A 140 -9.42 -5.08 13.33
N ILE A 141 -8.46 -4.58 14.08
CA ILE A 141 -7.08 -5.05 14.02
C ILE A 141 -6.93 -6.30 14.90
N ARG A 142 -6.32 -7.35 14.35
CA ARG A 142 -5.80 -8.48 15.13
C ARG A 142 -4.34 -8.19 15.47
N ASN A 143 -3.98 -8.27 16.75
CA ASN A 143 -2.59 -8.15 17.18
C ASN A 143 -1.83 -9.45 16.94
N VAL A 144 -0.50 -9.35 16.97
CA VAL A 144 0.44 -10.46 16.77
C VAL A 144 0.29 -11.56 17.85
N ASP A 145 -0.16 -11.20 19.05
CA ASP A 145 -0.45 -12.15 20.14
C ASP A 145 -1.86 -12.76 20.07
N GLY A 146 -2.62 -12.46 19.03
CA GLY A 146 -4.01 -12.89 18.88
C GLY A 146 -5.05 -12.02 19.59
N SER A 147 -4.65 -11.03 20.38
CA SER A 147 -5.61 -10.12 21.01
C SER A 147 -6.29 -9.20 19.99
N LEU A 148 -7.51 -8.76 20.30
CA LEU A 148 -8.28 -7.86 19.44
C LEU A 148 -8.00 -6.40 19.82
N ARG A 149 -7.71 -5.56 18.83
CA ARG A 149 -7.63 -4.11 18.97
C ARG A 149 -8.81 -3.45 18.24
N ASP A 150 -9.12 -2.21 18.63
CA ASP A 150 -10.15 -1.41 17.97
C ASP A 150 -9.82 -1.14 16.49
N PHE A 151 -10.74 -0.49 15.77
CA PHE A 151 -10.63 -0.23 14.34
C PHE A 151 -9.36 0.53 13.93
N ASP A 152 -8.83 0.16 12.76
CA ASP A 152 -7.92 1.03 12.04
C ASP A 152 -8.72 2.13 11.35
N MET A 153 -8.64 3.34 11.87
CA MET A 153 -9.39 4.49 11.36
C MET A 153 -8.71 5.16 10.15
N THR A 154 -7.68 4.53 9.57
CA THR A 154 -6.99 5.00 8.38
C THR A 154 -7.65 4.43 7.13
N PHE A 155 -8.15 5.28 6.23
CA PHE A 155 -8.91 4.84 5.05
C PHE A 155 -8.13 3.89 4.15
N ASN A 156 -6.87 4.24 3.85
CA ASN A 156 -6.01 3.44 2.99
C ASN A 156 -5.78 2.04 3.57
N HIS A 157 -5.68 1.87 4.89
CA HIS A 157 -5.46 0.56 5.49
C HIS A 157 -6.65 -0.38 5.31
N GLN A 158 -7.87 0.14 5.43
CA GLN A 158 -9.10 -0.65 5.19
C GLN A 158 -9.26 -0.95 3.69
N LEU A 159 -9.00 0.05 2.83
CA LEU A 159 -9.06 -0.10 1.37
C LEU A 159 -8.09 -1.17 0.86
N TRP A 160 -6.86 -1.18 1.35
CA TRP A 160 -5.87 -2.18 0.96
C TRP A 160 -6.18 -3.58 1.47
N LEU A 161 -6.79 -3.72 2.66
CA LEU A 161 -7.26 -5.03 3.11
C LEU A 161 -8.36 -5.56 2.17
N ALA A 162 -9.32 -4.70 1.79
CA ALA A 162 -10.33 -5.07 0.79
C ALA A 162 -9.69 -5.47 -0.55
N ALA A 163 -8.69 -4.71 -1.03
CA ALA A 163 -7.94 -5.03 -2.25
C ALA A 163 -7.25 -6.39 -2.18
N ALA A 164 -6.55 -6.68 -1.07
CA ALA A 164 -5.94 -7.99 -0.84
C ALA A 164 -6.98 -9.13 -0.77
N GLY A 165 -8.17 -8.84 -0.24
CA GLY A 165 -9.32 -9.76 -0.27
C GLY A 165 -9.75 -10.12 -1.69
N TYR A 166 -9.89 -9.15 -2.59
CA TYR A 166 -10.21 -9.43 -4.00
C TYR A 166 -9.07 -10.16 -4.73
N VAL A 167 -7.81 -9.81 -4.46
CA VAL A 167 -6.65 -10.56 -4.97
C VAL A 167 -6.71 -12.03 -4.57
N LEU A 168 -7.13 -12.34 -3.34
CA LEU A 168 -7.34 -13.71 -2.86
C LEU A 168 -8.55 -14.38 -3.53
N LEU A 169 -9.67 -13.67 -3.64
CA LEU A 169 -10.89 -14.18 -4.29
C LEU A 169 -10.68 -14.53 -5.76
N SER A 170 -9.76 -13.85 -6.45
CA SER A 170 -9.47 -14.12 -7.86
C SER A 170 -8.83 -15.49 -8.11
N VAL A 171 -8.34 -16.17 -7.06
CA VAL A 171 -7.74 -17.52 -7.16
C VAL A 171 -8.49 -18.56 -6.35
N ARG A 172 -9.27 -18.15 -5.34
CA ARG A 172 -10.11 -19.03 -4.53
C ARG A 172 -11.32 -18.27 -4.01
N GLU A 173 -12.50 -18.65 -4.45
CA GLU A 173 -13.74 -18.08 -3.94
C GLU A 173 -13.96 -18.42 -2.46
N ASN A 174 -14.40 -17.41 -1.71
CA ASN A 174 -14.75 -17.52 -0.31
C ASN A 174 -15.89 -16.55 0.01
N GLU A 175 -17.09 -17.08 0.23
CA GLU A 175 -18.31 -16.28 0.40
C GLU A 175 -18.19 -15.27 1.55
N THR A 176 -17.49 -15.63 2.63
CA THR A 176 -17.33 -14.72 3.78
C THR A 176 -16.43 -13.55 3.43
N ILE A 177 -15.29 -13.80 2.79
CA ILE A 177 -14.36 -12.75 2.36
C ILE A 177 -15.05 -11.84 1.34
N ARG A 178 -15.69 -12.41 0.32
CA ARG A 178 -16.44 -11.67 -0.71
C ARG A 178 -17.49 -10.77 -0.08
N ARG A 179 -18.33 -11.31 0.79
CA ARG A 179 -19.37 -10.54 1.50
C ARG A 179 -18.78 -9.37 2.30
N GLN A 180 -17.65 -9.55 2.99
CA GLN A 180 -17.02 -8.47 3.76
C GLN A 180 -16.44 -7.39 2.85
N CYS A 181 -15.73 -7.78 1.79
CA CYS A 181 -15.18 -6.86 0.79
C CYS A 181 -16.29 -6.07 0.09
N ASP A 182 -17.31 -6.75 -0.43
CA ASP A 182 -18.44 -6.12 -1.12
C ASP A 182 -19.20 -5.17 -0.19
N ALA A 183 -19.36 -5.54 1.08
CA ALA A 183 -20.01 -4.67 2.06
C ALA A 183 -19.18 -3.43 2.42
N PHE A 184 -17.84 -3.51 2.42
CA PHE A 184 -16.97 -2.33 2.55
C PHE A 184 -17.06 -1.43 1.31
N MET A 185 -17.00 -2.03 0.11
CA MET A 185 -17.09 -1.30 -1.16
C MET A 185 -18.44 -0.61 -1.34
N GLY A 186 -19.53 -1.27 -0.95
CA GLY A 186 -20.88 -0.69 -0.96
C GLY A 186 -21.05 0.50 0.00
N ASP A 187 -20.17 0.64 1.01
CA ASP A 187 -20.22 1.75 1.97
C ASP A 187 -19.29 2.93 1.58
N LEU A 188 -18.62 2.85 0.42
CA LEU A 188 -17.79 3.94 -0.11
C LEU A 188 -18.52 5.28 -0.29
N PRO A 189 -19.82 5.36 -0.69
CA PRO A 189 -20.52 6.65 -0.75
C PRO A 189 -20.48 7.43 0.58
N LEU A 190 -20.38 6.74 1.71
CA LEU A 190 -20.24 7.35 3.03
C LEU A 190 -18.78 7.53 3.48
N ARG A 191 -17.87 6.67 3.01
CA ARG A 191 -16.48 6.56 3.50
C ARG A 191 -15.42 7.23 2.63
N LEU A 192 -15.56 7.12 1.31
CA LEU A 192 -14.64 7.77 0.37
C LEU A 192 -14.91 9.26 0.38
N ARG A 193 -14.02 10.01 1.01
CA ARG A 193 -14.14 11.47 1.08
C ARG A 193 -13.01 12.10 0.31
N VAL A 194 -13.38 13.01 -0.58
CA VAL A 194 -12.45 13.84 -1.33
C VAL A 194 -12.56 15.32 -0.93
N TYR A 195 -11.52 16.10 -1.22
CA TYR A 195 -11.60 17.55 -1.31
C TYR A 195 -12.23 17.97 -2.64
N ARG A 196 -12.50 19.26 -2.83
CA ARG A 196 -13.13 19.79 -4.05
C ARG A 196 -12.32 19.52 -5.33
N ASN A 197 -11.00 19.38 -5.20
CA ASN A 197 -10.09 19.07 -6.30
C ASN A 197 -9.95 17.55 -6.55
N GLY A 198 -10.62 16.69 -5.77
CA GLY A 198 -10.52 15.23 -5.91
C GLY A 198 -9.50 14.55 -5.00
N LEU A 199 -8.67 15.31 -4.27
CA LEU A 199 -7.71 14.72 -3.32
C LEU A 199 -8.43 13.86 -2.26
N ILE A 200 -8.03 12.60 -2.13
CA ILE A 200 -8.56 11.64 -1.13
C ILE A 200 -8.11 12.02 0.27
N LYS A 201 -9.07 12.03 1.22
CA LYS A 201 -8.80 12.28 2.65
C LYS A 201 -8.32 11.02 3.34
N HIS A 202 -7.37 11.18 4.26
CA HIS A 202 -6.71 10.04 4.91
C HIS A 202 -7.56 9.35 5.99
N ASP A 203 -8.42 10.12 6.68
CA ASP A 203 -9.18 9.63 7.82
C ASP A 203 -10.53 9.03 7.43
N LEU A 204 -10.88 7.89 8.03
CA LEU A 204 -12.26 7.40 8.05
C LEU A 204 -13.10 8.21 9.04
N ILE A 205 -14.32 8.57 8.64
CA ILE A 205 -15.31 9.06 9.59
C ILE A 205 -15.79 7.87 10.42
N ASN A 206 -15.50 7.90 11.72
CA ASN A 206 -16.30 7.17 12.69
C ASN A 206 -17.62 7.94 12.84
N THR A 207 -18.78 7.32 12.62
CA THR A 207 -20.09 7.88 13.00
C THR A 207 -20.31 7.61 14.48
N PRO A 208 -19.94 8.52 15.39
CA PRO A 208 -20.04 8.24 16.79
C PRO A 208 -21.52 8.32 17.20
N THR A 209 -21.87 7.72 18.34
CA THR A 209 -23.15 7.99 19.00
C THR A 209 -23.36 9.50 19.22
N ALA A 210 -24.61 9.95 19.39
CA ALA A 210 -24.98 11.37 19.46
C ALA A 210 -24.13 12.21 20.44
N VAL A 211 -23.71 11.61 21.57
CA VAL A 211 -22.85 12.24 22.58
C VAL A 211 -21.41 12.43 22.08
N LYS A 212 -20.84 11.43 21.41
CA LYS A 212 -19.48 11.53 20.84
C LYS A 212 -19.44 12.50 19.64
N LYS A 213 -20.56 12.69 18.91
CA LYS A 213 -20.67 13.67 17.80
C LYS A 213 -20.45 15.12 18.22
N LEU A 214 -20.89 15.51 19.42
CA LEU A 214 -20.76 16.90 19.87
C LEU A 214 -19.31 17.21 20.28
N LYS A 215 -18.69 16.31 21.05
CA LYS A 215 -17.29 16.44 21.48
C LYS A 215 -16.32 16.39 20.29
N SER A 216 -16.54 15.48 19.33
CA SER A 216 -15.69 15.36 18.14
C SER A 216 -15.76 16.59 17.23
N LYS A 217 -16.90 17.29 17.17
CA LYS A 217 -17.03 18.53 16.39
C LYS A 217 -16.21 19.67 16.99
N VAL A 218 -16.27 19.83 18.32
CA VAL A 218 -15.46 20.84 19.03
C VAL A 218 -13.98 20.54 18.85
N ASP A 219 -13.58 19.28 19.05
CA ASP A 219 -12.19 18.85 18.89
C ASP A 219 -11.69 19.04 17.44
N ALA A 220 -12.52 18.73 16.45
CA ALA A 220 -12.19 18.93 15.03
C ALA A 220 -12.04 20.42 14.67
N VAL A 221 -12.92 21.29 15.18
CA VAL A 221 -12.81 22.74 14.98
C VAL A 221 -11.57 23.29 15.66
N MET A 222 -11.30 22.88 16.90
CA MET A 222 -10.09 23.29 17.64
C MET A 222 -8.82 22.79 16.97
N GLN A 223 -8.82 21.56 16.44
CA GLN A 223 -7.70 21.01 15.68
C GLN A 223 -7.51 21.77 14.37
N ALA A 224 -8.56 22.03 13.60
CA ALA A 224 -8.49 22.81 12.37
C ALA A 224 -7.97 24.24 12.62
N TYR A 225 -8.43 24.88 13.71
CA TYR A 225 -7.92 26.19 14.13
C TYR A 225 -6.43 26.13 14.49
N ARG A 226 -6.01 25.14 15.29
CA ARG A 226 -4.59 24.95 15.66
C ARG A 226 -3.71 24.69 14.44
N LEU A 227 -4.15 23.83 13.52
CA LEU A 227 -3.44 23.54 12.28
C LEU A 227 -3.32 24.78 11.40
N LYS A 228 -4.42 25.51 11.20
CA LYS A 228 -4.43 26.77 10.44
C LYS A 228 -3.51 27.82 11.05
N LYS A 229 -3.54 27.99 12.38
CA LYS A 229 -2.66 28.92 13.10
C LYS A 229 -1.18 28.51 12.97
N ALA A 230 -0.90 27.22 12.88
CA ALA A 230 0.45 26.69 12.71
C ALA A 230 0.91 26.57 11.25
N GLY A 231 0.07 26.94 10.26
CA GLY A 231 0.35 26.75 8.84
C GLY A 231 0.41 25.29 8.38
N LYS A 232 -0.09 24.34 9.20
CA LYS A 232 -0.01 22.90 8.95
C LYS A 232 -1.27 22.38 8.26
N THR A 233 -1.13 21.36 7.42
CA THR A 233 -2.25 20.70 6.74
C THR A 233 -2.05 19.19 6.62
N LYS A 234 -3.17 18.46 6.51
CA LYS A 234 -3.14 17.03 6.15
C LYS A 234 -2.90 16.82 4.65
N GLN A 235 -3.18 17.83 3.84
CA GLN A 235 -3.09 17.74 2.38
C GLN A 235 -1.67 17.41 1.90
N TYR A 236 -0.64 17.89 2.58
CA TYR A 236 0.75 17.57 2.22
C TYR A 236 1.01 16.05 2.24
N LYS A 237 0.56 15.37 3.31
CA LYS A 237 0.60 13.91 3.41
C LYS A 237 -0.39 13.27 2.43
N GLU A 238 -1.63 13.73 2.40
CA GLU A 238 -2.68 13.14 1.56
C GLU A 238 -2.29 13.13 0.08
N ASN A 239 -1.64 14.17 -0.43
CA ASN A 239 -1.12 14.21 -1.79
C ASN A 239 -0.10 13.09 -2.04
N GLY A 240 0.86 12.89 -1.14
CA GLY A 240 1.79 11.77 -1.26
C GLY A 240 1.11 10.40 -1.20
N TYR A 241 -0.04 10.25 -0.53
CA TYR A 241 -0.80 9.00 -0.45
C TYR A 241 -1.90 8.85 -1.50
N HIS A 242 -2.11 9.85 -2.37
CA HIS A 242 -3.26 9.86 -3.27
C HIS A 242 -3.23 8.67 -4.23
N LEU A 243 -2.11 8.51 -4.94
CA LEU A 243 -1.90 7.45 -5.91
C LEU A 243 -1.86 6.07 -5.24
N PHE A 244 -1.30 5.96 -4.04
CA PHE A 244 -1.38 4.74 -3.21
C PHE A 244 -2.81 4.26 -2.95
N ASN A 245 -3.78 5.16 -2.83
CA ASN A 245 -5.19 4.79 -2.70
C ASN A 245 -5.81 4.39 -4.05
N VAL A 246 -5.53 5.16 -5.11
CA VAL A 246 -6.07 4.88 -6.45
C VAL A 246 -5.52 3.56 -6.99
N TYR A 247 -4.28 3.21 -6.64
CA TYR A 247 -3.68 1.91 -6.91
C TYR A 247 -4.46 0.75 -6.29
N ALA A 248 -4.91 0.88 -5.04
CA ALA A 248 -5.75 -0.13 -4.41
C ALA A 248 -7.11 -0.30 -5.11
N PHE A 249 -7.70 0.80 -5.58
CA PHE A 249 -8.89 0.72 -6.44
C PHE A 249 -8.62 0.01 -7.77
N ALA A 250 -7.44 0.21 -8.36
CA ALA A 250 -7.03 -0.51 -9.57
C ALA A 250 -6.95 -2.02 -9.32
N LEU A 251 -6.37 -2.44 -8.18
CA LEU A 251 -6.37 -3.86 -7.78
C LEU A 251 -7.81 -4.38 -7.62
N ILE A 252 -8.67 -3.66 -6.90
CA ILE A 252 -10.05 -4.10 -6.65
C ILE A 252 -10.79 -4.34 -7.97
N LYS A 253 -10.69 -3.41 -8.92
CA LYS A 253 -11.30 -3.58 -10.25
C LYS A 253 -10.73 -4.77 -11.02
N GLU A 254 -9.40 -4.88 -11.12
CA GLU A 254 -8.74 -5.94 -11.89
C GLU A 254 -9.11 -7.34 -11.36
N TYR A 255 -9.24 -7.49 -10.04
CA TYR A 255 -9.49 -8.78 -9.38
C TYR A 255 -10.96 -9.05 -9.05
N GLY A 256 -11.89 -8.44 -9.79
CA GLY A 256 -13.31 -8.81 -9.76
C GLY A 256 -14.09 -8.22 -8.57
N GLY A 257 -13.66 -7.05 -8.09
CA GLY A 257 -14.49 -6.19 -7.25
C GLY A 257 -15.65 -5.59 -8.03
N ASN A 258 -16.71 -5.23 -7.31
CA ASN A 258 -17.86 -4.56 -7.92
C ASN A 258 -17.45 -3.19 -8.50
N ASP A 259 -17.81 -2.93 -9.75
CA ASP A 259 -17.54 -1.69 -10.48
C ASP A 259 -18.43 -0.50 -10.09
N ASP A 260 -19.40 -0.68 -9.18
CA ASP A 260 -20.30 0.40 -8.72
C ASP A 260 -19.53 1.64 -8.23
N PHE A 261 -18.33 1.47 -7.67
CA PHE A 261 -17.53 2.61 -7.21
C PHE A 261 -17.07 3.52 -8.36
N LEU A 262 -17.01 3.02 -9.60
CA LEU A 262 -16.63 3.80 -10.78
C LEU A 262 -17.61 4.93 -11.08
N GLY A 263 -18.89 4.74 -10.75
CA GLY A 263 -19.93 5.76 -10.91
C GLY A 263 -20.06 6.72 -9.72
N LEU A 264 -19.19 6.61 -8.69
CA LEU A 264 -19.23 7.52 -7.55
C LEU A 264 -18.56 8.84 -7.93
N PRO A 265 -19.23 10.00 -7.77
CA PRO A 265 -18.62 11.30 -8.09
C PRO A 265 -17.33 11.57 -7.30
N ALA A 266 -17.22 11.01 -6.09
CA ALA A 266 -16.00 11.11 -5.28
C ALA A 266 -14.83 10.32 -5.89
N PHE A 267 -15.09 9.15 -6.47
CA PHE A 267 -14.06 8.36 -7.15
C PHE A 267 -13.69 8.98 -8.49
N GLU A 268 -14.66 9.43 -9.29
CA GLU A 268 -14.40 10.12 -10.55
C GLU A 268 -13.48 11.34 -10.35
N GLN A 269 -13.77 12.16 -9.33
CA GLN A 269 -12.92 13.30 -8.98
C GLN A 269 -11.53 12.86 -8.52
N ALA A 270 -11.44 11.79 -7.72
CA ALA A 270 -10.14 11.25 -7.30
C ALA A 270 -9.32 10.76 -8.49
N LEU A 271 -9.92 10.01 -9.41
CA LEU A 271 -9.25 9.53 -10.61
C LEU A 271 -8.79 10.69 -11.51
N ALA A 272 -9.64 11.71 -11.69
CA ALA A 272 -9.29 12.90 -12.44
C ALA A 272 -8.13 13.69 -11.79
N TYR A 273 -8.02 13.68 -10.46
CA TYR A 273 -6.94 14.35 -9.75
C TYR A 273 -5.55 13.76 -10.07
N CYS A 274 -5.47 12.46 -10.39
CA CYS A 274 -4.24 11.75 -10.75
C CYS A 274 -3.41 12.40 -11.86
N VAL A 275 -4.06 13.13 -12.77
CA VAL A 275 -3.44 13.72 -13.97
C VAL A 275 -3.33 15.23 -13.91
N THR A 276 -3.61 15.84 -12.75
CA THR A 276 -3.56 17.29 -12.59
C THR A 276 -2.14 17.77 -12.31
N ASP A 277 -1.81 18.95 -12.85
CA ASP A 277 -0.56 19.65 -12.52
C ASP A 277 -0.45 19.92 -11.01
N GLU A 278 -1.58 20.10 -10.33
CA GLU A 278 -1.62 20.28 -8.88
C GLU A 278 -1.06 19.06 -8.14
N LEU A 279 -1.57 17.85 -8.42
CA LEU A 279 -1.04 16.65 -7.78
C LEU A 279 0.44 16.42 -8.11
N LEU A 280 0.81 16.59 -9.38
CA LEU A 280 2.19 16.41 -9.83
C LEU A 280 3.14 17.38 -9.12
N GLY A 281 2.78 18.66 -9.03
CA GLY A 281 3.51 19.66 -8.26
C GLY A 281 3.66 19.25 -6.80
N TRP A 282 2.59 18.76 -6.16
CA TRP A 282 2.67 18.26 -4.79
C TRP A 282 3.59 17.05 -4.59
N GLN A 283 3.87 16.23 -5.61
CA GLN A 283 4.84 15.14 -5.49
C GLN A 283 6.28 15.65 -5.53
N GLU A 284 6.52 16.73 -6.28
CA GLU A 284 7.84 17.30 -6.52
C GLU A 284 8.21 18.38 -5.48
N GLU A 285 7.24 18.96 -4.79
CA GLU A 285 7.49 20.03 -3.81
C GLU A 285 7.68 19.51 -2.38
N ALA A 286 8.86 19.77 -1.80
CA ALA A 286 9.05 19.64 -0.37
C ALA A 286 8.38 20.80 0.38
N ASN A 287 7.49 20.48 1.32
CA ASN A 287 6.85 21.49 2.16
C ASN A 287 6.74 21.03 3.62
N ARG A 288 7.92 20.91 4.25
CA ARG A 288 8.07 20.46 5.65
C ARG A 288 7.35 21.34 6.66
N ALA A 289 7.20 22.64 6.37
CA ALA A 289 6.45 23.57 7.21
C ALA A 289 4.96 23.20 7.28
N MET A 290 4.41 22.68 6.18
CA MET A 290 3.02 22.25 6.08
C MET A 290 2.75 20.86 6.66
N ASP A 291 3.79 20.06 6.93
CA ASP A 291 3.65 18.71 7.48
C ASP A 291 3.09 18.74 8.91
N TYR A 292 1.89 18.17 9.06
CA TYR A 292 1.25 18.09 10.37
C TYR A 292 1.93 17.05 11.29
N ASN A 293 2.55 16.01 10.74
CA ASN A 293 3.18 14.94 11.54
C ASN A 293 4.54 15.36 12.11
N ASN A 294 5.20 16.35 11.50
CA ASN A 294 6.50 16.85 11.92
C ASN A 294 7.57 15.74 11.94
N MET A 295 7.81 15.12 10.78
CA MET A 295 8.67 13.94 10.63
C MET A 295 10.17 14.22 10.86
N LYS A 296 10.59 14.39 12.12
CA LYS A 296 11.92 14.88 12.51
C LYS A 296 13.12 14.08 12.00
N GLY A 297 12.94 12.80 11.68
CA GLY A 297 14.03 11.93 11.23
C GLY A 297 14.42 12.15 9.77
N VAL A 298 13.54 12.74 8.95
CA VAL A 298 13.78 12.89 7.51
C VAL A 298 14.83 13.96 7.27
N THR A 299 15.81 13.61 6.45
CA THR A 299 16.98 14.42 6.12
C THR A 299 16.90 15.05 4.73
N HIS A 300 16.14 14.46 3.80
CA HIS A 300 15.95 15.02 2.46
C HIS A 300 14.82 16.08 2.44
N ASP A 301 15.03 17.13 1.63
CA ASP A 301 14.12 18.27 1.47
C ASP A 301 13.95 18.71 0.01
N GLU A 302 14.33 17.87 -0.95
CA GLU A 302 14.20 18.19 -2.38
C GLU A 302 12.77 17.99 -2.92
N ILE A 303 12.08 16.97 -2.40
CA ILE A 303 10.76 16.52 -2.88
C ILE A 303 9.80 16.20 -1.74
N ASN A 304 8.53 15.95 -2.03
CA ASN A 304 7.57 15.54 -1.02
C ASN A 304 8.00 14.24 -0.33
N ILE A 305 8.14 14.29 1.01
CA ILE A 305 8.60 13.16 1.84
C ILE A 305 7.67 11.94 1.80
N TYR A 306 6.42 12.13 1.38
CA TYR A 306 5.44 11.08 1.20
C TYR A 306 5.24 10.71 -0.29
N GLY A 307 5.94 11.37 -1.21
CA GLY A 307 5.83 11.20 -2.67
C GLY A 307 6.84 10.20 -3.23
N TYR A 308 7.64 10.59 -4.23
CA TYR A 308 8.56 9.70 -4.96
C TYR A 308 9.50 8.87 -4.08
N GLY A 309 10.02 9.43 -2.99
CA GLY A 309 10.90 8.73 -2.04
C GLY A 309 10.20 7.70 -1.15
N TYR A 310 8.87 7.63 -1.16
CA TYR A 310 8.09 6.79 -0.24
C TYR A 310 6.91 6.06 -0.90
N ASN A 311 5.96 6.79 -1.51
CA ASN A 311 4.83 6.20 -2.25
C ASN A 311 5.09 5.90 -3.72
N ALA A 312 6.24 6.32 -4.24
CA ALA A 312 6.71 5.94 -5.56
C ALA A 312 5.67 6.07 -6.70
N PRO A 313 5.16 7.28 -7.00
CA PRO A 313 4.19 7.52 -8.09
C PRO A 313 4.58 6.89 -9.43
N GLY A 314 5.89 6.81 -9.75
CA GLY A 314 6.37 6.18 -10.99
C GLY A 314 6.22 4.66 -11.02
N PHE A 315 5.96 4.01 -9.88
CA PHE A 315 5.62 2.59 -9.81
C PHE A 315 4.11 2.36 -9.76
N GLU A 316 3.35 3.29 -9.15
CA GLU A 316 1.90 3.17 -8.99
C GLU A 316 1.13 3.52 -10.28
N LEU A 317 1.45 4.66 -10.90
CA LEU A 317 0.72 5.19 -12.06
C LEU A 317 0.68 4.26 -13.28
N PRO A 318 1.74 3.51 -13.64
CA PRO A 318 1.68 2.60 -14.78
C PRO A 318 0.59 1.54 -14.65
N TYR A 319 0.38 1.00 -13.45
CA TYR A 319 -0.70 0.04 -13.21
C TYR A 319 -2.08 0.72 -13.15
N ILE A 320 -2.17 1.91 -12.56
CA ILE A 320 -3.40 2.73 -12.59
C ILE A 320 -3.81 3.03 -14.04
N ALA A 321 -2.87 3.43 -14.89
CA ALA A 321 -3.09 3.70 -16.31
C ALA A 321 -3.55 2.44 -17.05
N LYS A 322 -2.96 1.27 -16.78
CA LYS A 322 -3.41 0.00 -17.33
C LYS A 322 -4.91 -0.25 -17.06
N VAL A 323 -5.35 -0.04 -15.82
CA VAL A 323 -6.71 -0.42 -15.37
C VAL A 323 -7.77 0.65 -15.69
N PHE A 324 -7.37 1.93 -15.67
CA PHE A 324 -8.28 3.07 -15.82
C PHE A 324 -8.03 3.94 -17.04
N GLY A 325 -7.06 3.61 -17.91
CA GLY A 325 -6.72 4.40 -19.10
C GLY A 325 -7.89 4.60 -20.06
N ASN A 326 -8.78 3.62 -20.19
CA ASN A 326 -10.01 3.77 -20.99
C ASN A 326 -10.99 4.81 -20.42
N LEU A 327 -10.97 5.04 -19.10
CA LEU A 327 -11.80 6.05 -18.43
C LEU A 327 -11.12 7.43 -18.44
N LEU A 328 -9.79 7.45 -18.38
CA LEU A 328 -8.99 8.68 -18.35
C LEU A 328 -7.69 8.49 -19.17
N PRO A 329 -7.73 8.69 -20.51
CA PRO A 329 -6.60 8.40 -21.39
C PRO A 329 -5.32 9.17 -21.09
N SER A 330 -5.42 10.34 -20.45
CA SER A 330 -4.25 11.13 -20.04
C SER A 330 -3.36 10.42 -19.01
N LEU A 331 -3.87 9.39 -18.32
CA LEU A 331 -3.09 8.58 -17.38
C LEU A 331 -1.84 7.96 -18.00
N GLU A 332 -1.88 7.56 -19.27
CA GLU A 332 -0.73 6.94 -19.94
C GLU A 332 0.45 7.93 -20.05
N ALA A 333 0.16 9.16 -20.50
CA ALA A 333 1.15 10.22 -20.58
C ALA A 333 1.66 10.64 -19.20
N THR A 334 0.76 10.74 -18.21
CA THR A 334 1.13 11.05 -16.82
C THR A 334 2.02 9.95 -16.22
N ALA A 335 1.73 8.67 -16.49
CA ALA A 335 2.52 7.55 -16.02
C ALA A 335 3.94 7.56 -16.61
N ALA A 336 4.09 7.85 -17.90
CA ALA A 336 5.40 7.98 -18.54
C ALA A 336 6.24 9.10 -17.90
N THR A 337 5.62 10.25 -17.63
CA THR A 337 6.27 11.37 -16.91
C THR A 337 6.68 10.96 -15.50
N ALA A 338 5.78 10.32 -14.74
CA ALA A 338 6.06 9.90 -13.38
C ALA A 338 7.19 8.84 -13.29
N ILE A 339 7.30 7.94 -14.27
CA ILE A 339 8.44 7.00 -14.35
C ILE A 339 9.77 7.77 -14.47
N ASN A 340 9.83 8.77 -15.37
CA ASN A 340 11.04 9.56 -15.56
C ASN A 340 11.41 10.33 -14.29
N LYS A 341 10.42 10.95 -13.63
CA LYS A 341 10.61 11.65 -12.36
C LYS A 341 11.03 10.71 -11.22
N GLN A 342 10.47 9.49 -11.15
CA GLN A 342 10.91 8.49 -10.18
C GLN A 342 12.38 8.16 -10.35
N LEU A 343 12.82 7.93 -11.58
CA LEU A 343 14.23 7.67 -11.89
C LEU A 343 15.10 8.89 -11.54
N GLU A 344 14.72 10.08 -11.98
CA GLU A 344 15.42 11.33 -11.71
C GLU A 344 15.65 11.56 -10.21
N TYR A 345 14.58 11.48 -9.40
CA TYR A 345 14.66 11.84 -8.00
C TYR A 345 15.25 10.76 -7.10
N THR A 346 15.04 9.48 -7.43
CA THR A 346 15.31 8.42 -6.46
C THR A 346 16.35 7.41 -6.93
N TYR A 347 16.60 7.28 -8.23
CA TYR A 347 17.54 6.28 -8.72
C TYR A 347 18.99 6.73 -8.60
N ASN A 348 19.78 5.95 -7.88
CA ASN A 348 21.22 6.14 -7.77
C ASN A 348 21.94 5.14 -8.68
N GLN A 349 22.42 5.61 -9.83
CA GLN A 349 23.11 4.76 -10.81
C GLN A 349 24.41 4.13 -10.28
N LYS A 350 25.10 4.77 -9.30
CA LYS A 350 26.38 4.27 -8.78
C LYS A 350 26.23 3.00 -7.96
N ILE A 351 25.14 2.90 -7.20
CA ILE A 351 24.79 1.72 -6.40
C ILE A 351 23.63 0.92 -6.99
N ASP A 352 23.12 1.37 -8.14
CA ASP A 352 22.07 0.73 -8.94
C ASP A 352 20.85 0.37 -8.06
N SER A 353 20.33 1.40 -7.38
CA SER A 353 19.29 1.29 -6.35
C SER A 353 18.46 2.58 -6.26
N PHE A 354 17.19 2.48 -5.88
CA PHE A 354 16.36 3.62 -5.51
C PHE A 354 16.70 4.09 -4.09
N ALA A 355 17.74 4.90 -3.98
CA ALA A 355 18.34 5.32 -2.71
C ALA A 355 18.57 6.83 -2.58
N ASN A 356 18.35 7.60 -3.64
CA ASN A 356 18.35 9.06 -3.54
C ASN A 356 17.00 9.54 -2.99
N ASN A 357 17.02 10.65 -2.24
CA ASN A 357 15.80 11.31 -1.72
C ASN A 357 14.82 10.37 -1.01
N THR A 358 15.35 9.37 -0.32
CA THR A 358 14.59 8.45 0.52
C THR A 358 15.40 8.09 1.74
N GLU A 359 14.71 7.93 2.86
CA GLU A 359 15.30 7.39 4.08
C GLU A 359 15.29 5.85 4.08
N ASP A 360 14.46 5.23 3.23
CA ASP A 360 14.14 3.80 3.28
C ASP A 360 14.27 3.13 1.91
N ALA A 361 15.51 3.09 1.42
CA ALA A 361 15.84 2.50 0.11
C ALA A 361 15.43 1.01 0.01
N ASN A 362 15.52 0.25 1.10
CA ASN A 362 15.12 -1.16 1.11
C ASN A 362 13.64 -1.32 0.73
N THR A 363 12.78 -0.55 1.39
CA THR A 363 11.34 -0.58 1.11
C THR A 363 11.03 0.03 -0.26
N LEU A 364 11.66 1.15 -0.63
CA LEU A 364 11.43 1.78 -1.93
C LEU A 364 11.80 0.84 -3.09
N ASN A 365 12.92 0.13 -3.01
CA ASN A 365 13.28 -0.91 -3.98
C ASN A 365 12.25 -2.05 -4.01
N ALA A 366 11.80 -2.52 -2.85
CA ALA A 366 10.80 -3.59 -2.77
C ALA A 366 9.45 -3.16 -3.38
N ARG A 367 9.12 -1.87 -3.37
CA ARG A 367 7.91 -1.32 -3.99
C ARG A 367 7.88 -1.42 -5.52
N ILE A 368 8.96 -1.82 -6.18
CA ILE A 368 8.97 -2.09 -7.62
C ILE A 368 7.92 -3.13 -8.06
N TYR A 369 7.42 -3.97 -7.12
CA TYR A 369 6.31 -4.89 -7.36
C TYR A 369 5.04 -4.17 -7.90
N GLU A 370 4.85 -2.90 -7.54
CA GLU A 370 3.74 -2.06 -8.03
C GLU A 370 3.85 -1.80 -9.53
N TYR A 371 5.06 -1.50 -10.01
CA TYR A 371 5.35 -1.27 -11.42
C TYR A 371 5.19 -2.55 -12.24
N VAL A 372 5.81 -3.65 -11.81
CA VAL A 372 5.83 -4.90 -12.60
C VAL A 372 4.46 -5.54 -12.74
N ARG A 373 3.47 -5.18 -11.91
CA ARG A 373 2.07 -5.58 -12.11
C ARG A 373 1.46 -5.01 -13.39
N SER A 374 1.94 -3.86 -13.87
CA SER A 374 1.55 -3.32 -15.19
C SER A 374 1.96 -4.22 -16.35
N TRP A 375 2.92 -5.14 -16.14
CA TRP A 375 3.34 -6.10 -17.16
C TRP A 375 2.41 -7.30 -17.31
N ARG A 376 1.47 -7.50 -16.37
CA ARG A 376 0.51 -8.62 -16.48
C ARG A 376 -0.35 -8.38 -17.71
N SER A 377 -0.34 -9.32 -18.65
CA SER A 377 -1.25 -9.35 -19.81
C SER A 377 -2.65 -9.76 -19.40
#